data_AF-A0A7L5A702-F1
#
_entry.id   AF-A0A7L5A702-F1
#
_cell.length_a   1.000
_cell.length_b   1.000
_cell.length_c   1.000
_cell.angle_alpha   90.00
_cell.angle_beta   90.00
_cell.angle_gamma   90.00
#
_symmetry.space_group_name_H-M   'P 1'
#
loop_
_entity.id
_entity.type
_entity.pdbx_description
1 polymer ?
#
loop_
_entity_poly.entity_id
_entity_poly.type
_entity_poly.pdbx_seq_one_letter_code
_entity_poly.pdbx_strand_id
1 'polypeptide(L)'
;MDTMTKQPSQWTRRTFSTGLAIFAGIPSLSLKALAKSLNDDQKDAAGFAYIGSEAGEGAIHVFDTTGDHWRPMQRVPAMRPAHLERHPSLPILYAVHAVDLWDHLPRGAVSAYSINASSGRLQLLNTRALSLSATSPRHAVVTDNGAHLIVAAQKGGSYDLLPIASDGSLMASESVRKEVGLVEGLITKTAQPRCILRHPDGSTLLTADSGNEAMHSFKIEAGLLQRQASLRIHPQAGPSQIDHSSDGKWIYALNSINGSLSVHAWNQVSKQISAASQVIALPRPGATLMAMHPERRFLVTAGVDDRALAIHSLSIDHRTGRLALVESTQQRERLSALAFSPNGEYLVGVGADSGQIIRLSFDSQTGVIRNRQSIAQVDSASCVAFHSA
;
A
#
# COMPACT_ATOMS: atom_id res chain seq x y z
N MET A 1 -74.58 -31.52 21.35
CA MET A 1 -74.14 -30.11 21.32
C MET A 1 -72.61 -30.13 21.29
N ASP A 2 -72.01 -30.86 20.34
CA ASP A 2 -71.84 -30.53 18.90
C ASP A 2 -70.67 -29.55 18.73
N THR A 3 -69.60 -29.80 17.98
CA THR A 3 -68.96 -31.00 17.40
C THR A 3 -67.58 -30.50 16.97
N MET A 4 -66.50 -31.22 17.28
CA MET A 4 -65.20 -31.02 16.64
C MET A 4 -65.20 -31.65 15.25
N THR A 5 -64.58 -30.99 14.25
CA THR A 5 -64.00 -31.68 13.07
C THR A 5 -62.83 -30.90 12.46
N LYS A 6 -61.77 -31.66 12.15
CA LYS A 6 -60.47 -31.29 11.56
C LYS A 6 -60.50 -31.24 10.02
N GLN A 7 -59.66 -30.37 9.43
CA GLN A 7 -58.82 -30.52 8.21
C GLN A 7 -59.51 -30.84 6.84
N PRO A 8 -58.85 -30.82 5.63
CA PRO A 8 -57.41 -30.70 5.32
C PRO A 8 -56.98 -29.82 4.09
N SER A 9 -55.67 -29.54 4.04
CA SER A 9 -54.64 -29.70 2.98
C SER A 9 -54.83 -29.36 1.47
N GLN A 10 -53.66 -29.00 0.90
CA GLN A 10 -53.17 -29.13 -0.49
C GLN A 10 -53.57 -28.08 -1.54
N TRP A 11 -52.61 -27.23 -1.90
CA TRP A 11 -52.40 -26.83 -3.30
C TRP A 11 -50.91 -26.88 -3.65
N THR A 12 -50.61 -27.74 -4.62
CA THR A 12 -49.28 -28.16 -5.09
C THR A 12 -48.87 -27.38 -6.35
N ARG A 13 -47.57 -27.40 -6.66
CA ARG A 13 -46.92 -26.84 -7.85
C ARG A 13 -47.57 -27.32 -9.17
N ARG A 14 -48.40 -26.48 -9.83
CA ARG A 14 -48.64 -26.41 -11.31
C ARG A 14 -49.92 -25.61 -11.64
N THR A 15 -49.75 -24.30 -11.84
CA THR A 15 -50.57 -23.37 -12.68
C THR A 15 -50.09 -21.98 -12.29
N PHE A 16 -49.48 -21.16 -13.15
CA PHE A 16 -50.17 -20.53 -14.27
C PHE A 16 -49.10 -19.96 -15.23
N SER A 17 -49.03 -20.49 -16.44
CA SER A 17 -48.30 -19.91 -17.57
C SER A 17 -49.29 -19.70 -18.70
N THR A 18 -49.83 -18.49 -18.84
CA THR A 18 -50.33 -17.95 -20.12
C THR A 18 -50.72 -16.49 -19.93
N GLY A 19 -50.01 -15.61 -20.65
CA GLY A 19 -50.25 -14.18 -20.62
C GLY A 19 -49.14 -13.43 -21.36
N LEU A 20 -48.81 -13.87 -22.57
CA LEU A 20 -47.97 -13.13 -23.51
C LEU A 20 -48.91 -12.33 -24.43
N ALA A 21 -48.77 -11.01 -24.48
CA ALA A 21 -48.36 -10.29 -25.69
C ALA A 21 -48.68 -8.78 -25.66
N ILE A 22 -47.77 -8.04 -26.30
CA ILE A 22 -47.88 -6.71 -26.91
C ILE A 22 -47.55 -5.50 -26.01
N PHE A 23 -46.25 -5.20 -25.89
CA PHE A 23 -45.72 -3.89 -26.30
C PHE A 23 -44.47 -4.13 -27.15
N ALA A 24 -44.65 -3.99 -28.46
CA ALA A 24 -43.58 -3.82 -29.42
C ALA A 24 -43.21 -2.33 -29.46
N GLY A 25 -41.91 -2.01 -29.48
CA GLY A 25 -41.44 -0.67 -29.82
C GLY A 25 -40.65 0.07 -28.74
N ILE A 26 -39.59 -0.52 -28.21
CA ILE A 26 -38.46 0.24 -27.66
C ILE A 26 -37.24 -0.27 -28.41
N PRO A 27 -36.41 0.60 -29.04
CA PRO A 27 -35.18 0.13 -29.64
C PRO A 27 -34.39 -0.55 -28.53
N SER A 28 -33.88 -1.74 -28.81
CA SER A 28 -32.99 -2.46 -27.91
C SER A 28 -31.75 -1.60 -27.66
N LEU A 29 -31.84 -0.66 -26.71
CA LEU A 29 -30.74 -0.15 -25.94
C LEU A 29 -30.18 -1.40 -25.29
N SER A 30 -29.19 -1.95 -25.99
CA SER A 30 -28.47 -3.15 -25.62
C SER A 30 -28.26 -3.12 -24.12
N LEU A 31 -28.72 -4.16 -23.42
CA LEU A 31 -28.37 -4.36 -22.01
C LEU A 31 -26.86 -4.29 -21.82
N LYS A 32 -26.04 -4.51 -22.86
CA LYS A 32 -24.59 -4.27 -22.84
C LYS A 32 -24.21 -2.79 -22.92
N ALA A 33 -24.97 -1.92 -23.58
CA ALA A 33 -24.74 -0.48 -23.59
C ALA A 33 -25.18 0.18 -22.28
N LEU A 34 -26.29 -0.28 -21.69
CA LEU A 34 -26.72 0.16 -20.36
C LEU A 34 -25.81 -0.41 -19.25
N ALA A 35 -25.38 -1.68 -19.36
CA ALA A 35 -24.36 -2.24 -18.45
C ALA A 35 -22.99 -1.60 -18.66
N LYS A 36 -22.62 -1.21 -19.89
CA LYS A 36 -21.39 -0.46 -20.16
C LYS A 36 -21.48 0.98 -19.65
N SER A 37 -22.65 1.61 -19.65
CA SER A 37 -22.88 2.93 -19.04
C SER A 37 -22.89 2.86 -17.51
N LEU A 38 -23.46 1.81 -16.92
CA LEU A 38 -23.42 1.58 -15.47
C LEU A 38 -22.03 1.12 -14.99
N ASN A 39 -21.23 0.49 -15.84
CA ASN A 39 -19.81 0.21 -15.59
C ASN A 39 -18.89 1.40 -15.88
N ASP A 40 -19.24 2.29 -16.82
CA ASP A 40 -18.43 3.48 -17.12
C ASP A 40 -18.48 4.50 -15.99
N ASP A 41 -19.58 4.54 -15.22
CA ASP A 41 -19.69 5.35 -13.98
C ASP A 41 -18.94 4.73 -12.78
N GLN A 42 -18.40 3.51 -12.92
CA GLN A 42 -17.52 2.86 -11.94
C GLN A 42 -16.03 2.91 -12.32
N LYS A 43 -15.64 3.78 -13.26
CA LYS A 43 -14.28 3.81 -13.83
C LYS A 43 -13.14 4.19 -12.87
N ASP A 44 -13.42 4.63 -11.65
CA ASP A 44 -12.42 4.80 -10.60
C ASP A 44 -12.96 4.23 -9.29
N ALA A 45 -12.50 3.03 -8.91
CA ALA A 45 -12.89 2.39 -7.64
C ALA A 45 -12.34 3.12 -6.39
N ALA A 46 -11.51 4.16 -6.58
CA ALA A 46 -11.24 5.18 -5.57
C ALA A 46 -12.10 6.40 -5.88
N GLY A 47 -12.80 6.94 -4.87
CA GLY A 47 -13.40 8.27 -4.99
C GLY A 47 -12.36 9.38 -4.85
N PHE A 48 -11.30 9.11 -4.07
CA PHE A 48 -10.28 10.10 -3.74
C PHE A 48 -8.86 9.52 -3.70
N ALA A 49 -7.88 10.37 -4.00
CA ALA A 49 -6.46 10.09 -3.82
C ALA A 49 -5.78 11.19 -3.00
N TYR A 50 -4.77 10.80 -2.25
CA TYR A 50 -3.95 11.66 -1.41
C TYR A 50 -2.51 11.59 -1.86
N ILE A 51 -1.90 12.74 -2.14
CA ILE A 51 -0.52 12.84 -2.60
C ILE A 51 0.28 13.65 -1.59
N GLY A 52 1.28 13.02 -0.98
CA GLY A 52 2.27 13.75 -0.19
C GLY A 52 3.26 14.47 -1.10
N SER A 53 3.61 15.70 -0.74
CA SER A 53 4.60 16.53 -1.42
C SER A 53 5.60 17.12 -0.43
N GLU A 54 6.88 17.10 -0.80
CA GLU A 54 7.97 17.73 -0.05
C GLU A 54 8.31 19.14 -0.58
N ALA A 55 7.51 19.71 -1.49
CA ALA A 55 7.76 21.04 -2.04
C ALA A 55 7.53 22.15 -0.99
N GLY A 56 8.49 23.07 -0.85
CA GLY A 56 8.42 24.14 0.15
C GLY A 56 8.34 23.59 1.57
N GLU A 57 7.30 23.97 2.32
CA GLU A 57 7.03 23.43 3.67
C GLU A 57 6.37 22.03 3.64
N GLY A 58 6.03 21.52 2.45
CA GLY A 58 5.34 20.26 2.25
C GLY A 58 3.83 20.32 2.42
N ALA A 59 3.11 19.37 1.81
CA ALA A 59 1.66 19.27 1.90
C ALA A 59 1.13 17.87 1.55
N ILE A 60 -0.12 17.62 1.94
CA ILE A 60 -0.96 16.56 1.39
C ILE A 60 -1.96 17.20 0.42
N HIS A 61 -1.97 16.75 -0.82
CA HIS A 61 -2.90 17.16 -1.86
C HIS A 61 -4.01 16.12 -1.98
N VAL A 62 -5.26 16.55 -1.85
CA VAL A 62 -6.45 15.71 -2.00
C VAL A 62 -6.98 15.89 -3.41
N PHE A 63 -7.23 14.79 -4.10
CA PHE A 63 -7.83 14.74 -5.42
C PHE A 63 -9.11 13.93 -5.43
N ASP A 64 -10.09 14.38 -6.21
CA ASP A 64 -11.20 13.57 -6.69
C ASP A 64 -10.72 12.85 -7.96
N THR A 65 -10.90 11.54 -7.99
CA THR A 65 -10.34 10.66 -9.02
C THR A 65 -11.35 10.21 -10.07
N THR A 66 -12.62 10.60 -9.99
CA THR A 66 -13.74 10.07 -10.79
C THR A 66 -13.76 10.43 -12.28
N GLY A 67 -12.78 11.18 -12.78
CA GLY A 67 -12.71 11.65 -14.16
C GLY A 67 -11.39 11.32 -14.83
N ASP A 68 -11.31 11.60 -16.13
CA ASP A 68 -10.08 11.36 -16.92
C ASP A 68 -8.85 12.10 -16.40
N HIS A 69 -9.06 13.22 -15.70
CA HIS A 69 -8.04 13.97 -14.99
C HIS A 69 -8.46 14.13 -13.54
N TRP A 70 -7.49 14.04 -12.63
CA TRP A 70 -7.75 14.18 -11.20
C TRP A 70 -8.01 15.64 -10.86
N ARG A 71 -9.14 15.90 -10.21
CA ARG A 71 -9.53 17.25 -9.82
C ARG A 71 -9.00 17.57 -8.43
N PRO A 72 -8.19 18.63 -8.24
CA PRO A 72 -7.71 19.01 -6.92
C PRO A 72 -8.87 19.51 -6.05
N MET A 73 -8.95 19.00 -4.83
CA MET A 73 -10.02 19.28 -3.86
C MET A 73 -9.54 20.08 -2.65
N GLN A 74 -8.33 19.79 -2.18
CA GLN A 74 -7.75 20.41 -1.00
C GLN A 74 -6.22 20.29 -1.01
N ARG A 75 -5.56 21.28 -0.42
CA ARG A 75 -4.15 21.20 -0.02
C ARG A 75 -4.06 21.40 1.49
N VAL A 76 -3.44 20.46 2.20
CA VAL A 76 -3.26 20.50 3.65
C VAL A 76 -1.77 20.60 3.98
N PRO A 77 -1.33 21.61 4.75
CA PRO A 77 0.07 21.70 5.18
C PRO A 77 0.50 20.44 5.94
N ALA A 78 1.64 19.87 5.55
CA ALA A 78 2.22 18.70 6.20
C ALA A 78 3.72 18.66 5.90
N MET A 79 4.56 18.68 6.91
CA MET A 79 6.01 18.68 6.70
C MET A 79 6.51 17.34 6.16
N ARG A 80 7.07 17.35 4.95
CA ARG A 80 7.76 16.21 4.32
C ARG A 80 7.02 14.85 4.51
N PRO A 81 5.75 14.74 4.08
CA PRO A 81 4.99 13.51 4.18
C PRO A 81 5.66 12.43 3.32
N ALA A 82 6.17 11.37 3.92
CA ALA A 82 6.85 10.29 3.21
C ALA A 82 6.02 9.01 3.07
N HIS A 83 5.01 8.85 3.90
CA HIS A 83 4.04 7.75 3.85
C HIS A 83 2.68 8.21 4.32
N LEU A 84 1.64 7.69 3.69
CA LEU A 84 0.25 7.93 4.04
C LEU A 84 -0.40 6.57 4.31
N GLU A 85 -0.80 6.34 5.56
CA GLU A 85 -1.39 5.08 6.01
C GLU A 85 -2.87 5.29 6.32
N ARG A 86 -3.73 4.45 5.75
CA ARG A 86 -5.17 4.46 6.03
C ARG A 86 -5.47 3.60 7.25
N HIS A 87 -6.36 4.08 8.10
CA HIS A 87 -6.95 3.21 9.11
C HIS A 87 -7.82 2.13 8.44
N PRO A 88 -7.78 0.85 8.89
CA PRO A 88 -8.48 -0.25 8.22
C PRO A 88 -10.02 -0.12 8.23
N SER A 89 -10.62 0.46 9.27
CA SER A 89 -12.08 0.63 9.41
C SER A 89 -12.56 2.07 9.51
N LEU A 90 -11.91 2.92 10.31
CA LEU A 90 -12.25 4.33 10.46
C LEU A 90 -11.87 5.17 9.22
N PRO A 91 -12.59 6.28 8.94
CA PRO A 91 -12.25 7.21 7.89
C PRO A 91 -11.08 8.13 8.32
N ILE A 92 -9.91 7.55 8.58
CA ILE A 92 -8.71 8.26 9.07
C ILE A 92 -7.51 8.04 8.14
N LEU A 93 -6.73 9.10 7.93
CA LEU A 93 -5.44 9.06 7.25
C LEU A 93 -4.34 9.47 8.24
N TYR A 94 -3.29 8.66 8.32
CA TYR A 94 -2.07 8.97 9.08
C TYR A 94 -0.97 9.41 8.11
N ALA A 95 -0.33 10.55 8.39
CA ALA A 95 0.77 11.06 7.60
C ALA A 95 2.08 11.01 8.40
N VAL A 96 3.06 10.30 7.86
CA VAL A 96 4.40 10.16 8.46
C VAL A 96 5.30 11.29 7.98
N HIS A 97 5.83 12.09 8.90
CA HIS A 97 6.69 13.23 8.60
C HIS A 97 8.18 12.83 8.63
N ALA A 98 8.81 12.71 7.46
CA ALA A 98 10.20 12.27 7.30
C ALA A 98 11.23 13.37 7.63
N VAL A 99 11.13 13.92 8.84
CA VAL A 99 12.03 14.96 9.34
C VAL A 99 13.06 14.39 10.30
N ASP A 100 14.22 15.04 10.37
CA ASP A 100 15.27 14.73 11.34
C ASP A 100 15.09 15.48 12.66
N LEU A 101 14.37 16.59 12.63
CA LEU A 101 14.07 17.42 13.79
C LEU A 101 12.57 17.73 13.82
N TRP A 102 11.98 17.58 15.00
CA TRP A 102 10.61 18.01 15.28
C TRP A 102 10.59 18.68 16.66
N ASP A 103 10.08 19.91 16.72
CA ASP A 103 10.17 20.80 17.89
C ASP A 103 11.61 20.94 18.41
N HIS A 104 12.58 21.12 17.50
CA HIS A 104 14.02 21.22 17.79
C HIS A 104 14.65 19.98 18.45
N LEU A 105 13.95 18.84 18.51
CA LEU A 105 14.46 17.58 19.04
C LEU A 105 14.71 16.57 17.92
N PRO A 106 15.69 15.66 18.06
CA PRO A 106 16.03 14.65 17.05
C PRO A 106 14.98 13.54 17.00
N ARG A 107 13.82 13.84 16.45
CA ARG A 107 12.66 12.93 16.31
C ARG A 107 11.81 13.33 15.10
N GLY A 108 11.09 12.36 14.54
CA GLY A 108 10.02 12.60 13.58
C GLY A 108 8.67 12.85 14.26
N ALA A 109 7.61 12.91 13.46
CA ALA A 109 6.24 13.00 13.93
C ALA A 109 5.27 12.27 12.99
N VAL A 110 4.05 12.06 13.47
CA VAL A 110 2.92 11.58 12.67
C VAL A 110 1.70 12.43 12.97
N SER A 111 0.95 12.79 11.93
CA SER A 111 -0.34 13.47 12.06
C SER A 111 -1.49 12.55 11.69
N ALA A 112 -2.59 12.62 12.43
CA ALA A 112 -3.85 11.94 12.14
C ALA A 112 -4.86 12.93 11.57
N TYR A 113 -5.52 12.56 10.48
CA TYR A 113 -6.54 13.35 9.81
C TYR A 113 -7.83 12.55 9.68
N SER A 114 -8.97 13.13 10.06
CA SER A 114 -10.27 12.58 9.67
C SER A 114 -10.55 12.89 8.21
N ILE A 115 -11.15 11.92 7.52
CA ILE A 115 -11.57 12.02 6.12
C ILE A 115 -13.07 12.25 6.06
N ASN A 116 -13.49 13.32 5.40
CA ASN A 116 -14.88 13.47 5.00
C ASN A 116 -15.18 12.52 3.83
N ALA A 117 -16.00 11.49 4.06
CA ALA A 117 -16.30 10.45 3.08
C ALA A 117 -16.91 10.99 1.77
N SER A 118 -17.68 12.07 1.82
CA SER A 118 -18.35 12.64 0.63
C SER A 118 -17.44 13.50 -0.24
N SER A 119 -16.36 14.05 0.32
CA SER A 119 -15.53 15.03 -0.37
C SER A 119 -14.04 14.70 -0.36
N GLY A 120 -13.64 13.61 0.30
CA GLY A 120 -12.24 13.23 0.54
C GLY A 120 -11.45 14.22 1.40
N ARG A 121 -12.09 15.27 1.93
CA ARG A 121 -11.37 16.37 2.59
C ARG A 121 -10.82 15.92 3.93
N LEU A 122 -9.59 16.34 4.21
CA LEU A 122 -8.86 16.05 5.43
C LEU A 122 -9.05 17.17 6.45
N GLN A 123 -9.31 16.78 7.69
CA GLN A 123 -9.28 17.65 8.86
C GLN A 123 -8.28 17.08 9.87
N LEU A 124 -7.32 17.89 10.29
CA LEU A 124 -6.34 17.47 11.29
C LEU A 124 -7.03 17.18 12.62
N LEU A 125 -6.81 15.99 13.18
CA LEU A 125 -7.23 15.63 14.52
C LEU A 125 -6.13 15.99 15.52
N ASN A 126 -4.94 15.44 15.33
CA ASN A 126 -3.77 15.76 16.12
C ASN A 126 -2.46 15.39 15.42
N THR A 127 -1.36 15.86 16.01
CA THR A 127 -0.01 15.46 15.67
C THR A 127 0.69 14.91 16.91
N ARG A 128 1.44 13.83 16.75
CA ARG A 128 2.26 13.23 17.79
C ARG A 128 3.70 13.16 17.34
N ALA A 129 4.58 13.73 18.15
CA ALA A 129 6.01 13.50 18.00
C ALA A 129 6.33 12.04 18.35
N LEU A 130 7.28 11.47 17.61
CA LEU A 130 7.82 10.14 17.91
C LEU A 130 8.81 10.21 19.09
N SER A 131 9.30 9.06 19.52
CA SER A 131 10.35 8.98 20.54
C SER A 131 11.62 9.72 20.12
N LEU A 132 12.43 10.12 21.11
CA LEU A 132 13.77 10.67 20.83
C LEU A 132 14.59 9.66 20.02
N SER A 133 15.36 10.17 19.06
CA SER A 133 16.15 9.42 18.10
C SER A 133 15.34 8.60 17.07
N ALA A 134 14.02 8.77 16.99
CA ALA A 134 13.18 8.22 15.92
C ALA A 134 13.14 9.18 14.71
N THR A 135 14.30 9.45 14.11
CA THR A 135 14.48 10.44 13.03
C THR A 135 14.22 9.86 11.64
N SER A 136 13.80 10.73 10.72
CA SER A 136 13.46 10.40 9.33
C SER A 136 12.58 9.15 9.21
N PRO A 137 11.38 9.11 9.82
CA PRO A 137 10.45 8.01 9.61
C PRO A 137 9.97 7.94 8.16
N ARG A 138 9.80 6.72 7.66
CA ARG A 138 9.56 6.48 6.22
C ARG A 138 8.34 5.65 5.91
N HIS A 139 7.85 4.86 6.87
CA HIS A 139 6.75 3.95 6.65
C HIS A 139 6.00 3.75 7.96
N ALA A 140 4.71 3.48 7.87
CA ALA A 140 3.92 3.08 9.02
C ALA A 140 2.87 2.05 8.61
N VAL A 141 2.37 1.30 9.57
CA VAL A 141 1.23 0.40 9.36
C VAL A 141 0.31 0.44 10.58
N VAL A 142 -0.99 0.40 10.35
CA VAL A 142 -1.99 0.23 11.42
C VAL A 142 -2.23 -1.26 11.64
N THR A 143 -2.37 -1.71 12.89
CA THR A 143 -2.72 -3.10 13.22
C THR A 143 -4.10 -3.48 12.67
N ASP A 144 -4.36 -4.77 12.45
CA ASP A 144 -5.64 -5.22 11.85
C ASP A 144 -6.87 -4.83 12.68
N ASN A 145 -6.72 -4.81 14.00
CA ASN A 145 -7.78 -4.36 14.91
C ASN A 145 -7.91 -2.82 14.99
N GLY A 146 -7.09 -2.05 14.27
CA GLY A 146 -7.12 -0.59 14.28
C GLY A 146 -6.56 0.07 15.54
N ALA A 147 -6.03 -0.70 16.50
CA ALA A 147 -5.71 -0.19 17.83
C ALA A 147 -4.32 0.48 17.93
N HIS A 148 -3.39 0.18 17.04
CA HIS A 148 -2.03 0.75 17.09
C HIS A 148 -1.52 1.14 15.70
N LEU A 149 -0.75 2.22 15.65
CA LEU A 149 0.10 2.59 14.53
C LEU A 149 1.55 2.24 14.87
N ILE A 150 2.23 1.53 13.98
CA ILE A 150 3.67 1.25 14.11
C ILE A 150 4.42 2.05 13.04
N VAL A 151 5.43 2.81 13.46
CA VAL A 151 6.18 3.73 12.58
C VAL A 151 7.64 3.30 12.51
N ALA A 152 8.13 3.03 11.30
CA ALA A 152 9.54 2.73 11.03
C ALA A 152 10.35 4.02 10.85
N ALA A 153 11.25 4.30 11.79
CA ALA A 153 12.17 5.43 11.80
C ALA A 153 13.51 5.06 11.15
N GLN A 154 13.68 5.39 9.86
CA GLN A 154 14.82 4.92 9.07
C GLN A 154 16.16 5.39 9.63
N LYS A 155 16.41 6.70 9.74
CA LYS A 155 17.71 7.18 10.23
C LYS A 155 17.90 6.88 11.71
N GLY A 156 16.81 6.86 12.45
CA GLY A 156 16.82 6.44 13.84
C GLY A 156 17.28 4.98 14.00
N GLY A 157 16.82 4.06 13.16
CA GLY A 157 16.97 2.63 13.43
C GLY A 157 15.96 2.10 14.45
N SER A 158 14.74 2.67 14.51
CA SER A 158 13.70 2.27 15.47
C SER A 158 12.33 2.01 14.85
N TYR A 159 11.48 1.35 15.63
CA TYR A 159 10.05 1.28 15.43
C TYR A 159 9.33 1.88 16.64
N ASP A 160 8.45 2.85 16.42
CA ASP A 160 7.61 3.45 17.45
C ASP A 160 6.20 2.85 17.39
N LEU A 161 5.63 2.50 18.54
CA LEU A 161 4.28 1.98 18.69
C LEU A 161 3.40 3.05 19.34
N LEU A 162 2.41 3.56 18.61
CA LEU A 162 1.47 4.57 19.09
C LEU A 162 0.07 3.94 19.19
N PRO A 163 -0.58 3.96 20.36
CA PRO A 163 -1.99 3.60 20.47
C PRO A 163 -2.88 4.58 19.68
N ILE A 164 -3.97 4.05 19.15
CA ILE A 164 -4.99 4.79 18.42
C ILE A 164 -6.25 4.86 19.29
N ALA A 165 -6.74 6.06 19.53
CA ALA A 165 -7.99 6.28 20.26
C ALA A 165 -9.22 5.89 19.42
N SER A 166 -10.39 5.77 20.05
CA SER A 166 -11.63 5.35 19.36
C SER A 166 -12.08 6.30 18.24
N ASP A 167 -11.68 7.58 18.29
CA ASP A 167 -11.93 8.56 17.23
C ASP A 167 -10.87 8.54 16.11
N GLY A 168 -9.86 7.68 16.25
CA GLY A 168 -8.74 7.56 15.32
C GLY A 168 -7.55 8.49 15.61
N SER A 169 -7.64 9.37 16.61
CA SER A 169 -6.53 10.23 17.01
C SER A 169 -5.38 9.42 17.64
N LEU A 170 -4.15 9.91 17.49
CA LEU A 170 -2.97 9.22 18.01
C LEU A 170 -2.71 9.57 19.48
N MET A 171 -2.40 8.57 20.29
CA MET A 171 -1.91 8.75 21.66
C MET A 171 -0.38 8.92 21.65
N ALA A 172 0.20 9.20 22.83
CA ALA A 172 1.65 9.25 22.96
C ALA A 172 2.27 7.88 22.66
N SER A 173 3.51 7.85 22.17
CA SER A 173 4.25 6.60 21.92
C SER A 173 4.28 5.77 23.20
N GLU A 174 3.74 4.55 23.12
CA GLU A 174 3.67 3.61 24.24
C GLU A 174 4.99 2.87 24.39
N SER A 175 5.63 2.54 23.27
CA SER A 175 6.93 1.88 23.28
C SER A 175 7.75 2.16 22.02
N VAL A 176 9.07 2.05 22.17
CA VAL A 176 10.02 2.14 21.07
C VAL A 176 10.92 0.91 21.06
N ARG A 177 10.99 0.25 19.92
CA ARG A 177 11.93 -0.84 19.65
C ARG A 177 13.13 -0.26 18.92
N LYS A 178 14.30 -0.34 19.55
CA LYS A 178 15.56 0.03 18.90
C LYS A 178 16.26 -1.18 18.30
N GLU A 179 16.67 -1.05 17.05
CA GLU A 179 17.52 -2.04 16.41
C GLU A 179 18.97 -1.58 16.47
N VAL A 180 19.85 -2.54 16.72
CA VAL A 180 21.29 -2.32 16.69
C VAL A 180 21.75 -2.51 15.26
N GLY A 181 22.72 -1.70 14.84
CA GLY A 181 23.35 -1.82 13.54
C GLY A 181 24.11 -3.14 13.33
N LEU A 182 24.56 -3.35 12.10
CA LEU A 182 25.41 -4.47 11.72
C LEU A 182 26.88 -4.13 11.94
N VAL A 183 27.60 -5.01 12.63
CA VAL A 183 29.06 -4.94 12.81
C VAL A 183 29.69 -6.24 12.30
N GLU A 184 30.49 -6.13 11.24
CA GLU A 184 31.21 -7.27 10.65
C GLU A 184 32.61 -6.87 10.19
N GLY A 185 33.63 -7.33 10.92
CA GLY A 185 35.01 -6.91 10.67
C GLY A 185 35.13 -5.39 10.74
N LEU A 186 35.52 -4.77 9.63
CA LEU A 186 35.65 -3.31 9.51
C LEU A 186 34.35 -2.61 9.04
N ILE A 187 33.32 -3.38 8.66
CA ILE A 187 32.04 -2.83 8.21
C ILE A 187 31.17 -2.55 9.42
N THR A 188 30.82 -1.28 9.63
CA THR A 188 29.82 -0.85 10.62
C THR A 188 28.70 -0.13 9.89
N LYS A 189 27.47 -0.64 9.96
CA LYS A 189 26.26 -0.02 9.43
C LYS A 189 25.29 0.22 10.57
N THR A 190 24.56 1.34 10.54
CA THR A 190 23.43 1.55 11.46
C THR A 190 22.19 0.82 10.94
N ALA A 191 21.29 0.43 11.85
CA ALA A 191 19.97 -0.07 11.47
C ALA A 191 19.21 1.01 10.70
N GLN A 192 18.53 0.62 9.62
CA GLN A 192 17.75 1.51 8.76
C GLN A 192 16.45 0.82 8.33
N PRO A 193 15.43 0.73 9.22
CA PRO A 193 14.15 0.17 8.87
C PRO A 193 13.43 1.06 7.85
N ARG A 194 13.05 0.47 6.72
CA ARG A 194 12.48 1.18 5.56
C ARG A 194 11.02 0.89 5.32
N CYS A 195 10.57 -0.31 5.65
CA CYS A 195 9.22 -0.79 5.40
C CYS A 195 8.77 -1.66 6.57
N ILE A 196 7.48 -1.55 6.91
CA ILE A 196 6.79 -2.40 7.88
C ILE A 196 5.39 -2.69 7.34
N LEU A 197 4.97 -3.95 7.39
CA LEU A 197 3.64 -4.36 6.96
C LEU A 197 3.06 -5.43 7.88
N ARG A 198 1.74 -5.62 7.78
CA ARG A 198 1.02 -6.71 8.45
C ARG A 198 1.11 -7.97 7.62
N HIS A 199 1.42 -9.08 8.27
CA HIS A 199 1.26 -10.39 7.68
C HIS A 199 -0.23 -10.82 7.73
N PRO A 200 -0.77 -11.51 6.71
CA PRO A 200 -2.17 -11.97 6.69
C PRO A 200 -2.61 -12.91 7.82
N ASP A 201 -1.67 -13.40 8.64
CA ASP A 201 -2.03 -14.20 9.82
C ASP A 201 -2.65 -13.38 10.97
N GLY A 202 -2.71 -12.06 10.83
CA GLY A 202 -3.39 -11.15 11.77
C GLY A 202 -2.62 -10.83 13.05
N SER A 203 -1.42 -11.40 13.23
CA SER A 203 -0.67 -11.33 14.50
C SER A 203 0.79 -10.93 14.32
N THR A 204 1.32 -11.07 13.10
CA THR A 204 2.71 -10.79 12.78
C THR A 204 2.86 -9.51 11.97
N LEU A 205 3.87 -8.73 12.33
CA LEU A 205 4.39 -7.61 11.55
C LEU A 205 5.70 -8.05 10.89
N LEU A 206 5.89 -7.71 9.62
CA LEU A 206 7.13 -7.96 8.88
C LEU A 206 7.81 -6.64 8.57
N THR A 207 9.14 -6.62 8.61
CA THR A 207 9.91 -5.41 8.32
C THR A 207 11.08 -5.68 7.39
N ALA A 208 11.48 -4.64 6.67
CA ALA A 208 12.72 -4.60 5.89
C ALA A 208 13.66 -3.54 6.48
N ASP A 209 14.86 -3.96 6.86
CA ASP A 209 15.92 -3.10 7.36
C ASP A 209 17.12 -3.12 6.40
N SER A 210 17.27 -2.03 5.65
CA SER A 210 18.32 -1.90 4.63
C SER A 210 19.72 -1.80 5.24
N GLY A 211 19.82 -1.27 6.45
CA GLY A 211 21.08 -1.04 7.15
C GLY A 211 21.62 -2.33 7.76
N ASN A 212 20.74 -3.13 8.34
CA ASN A 212 21.06 -4.46 8.87
C ASN A 212 21.09 -5.56 7.80
N GLU A 213 20.69 -5.24 6.57
CA GLU A 213 20.53 -6.22 5.48
C GLU A 213 19.65 -7.40 5.93
N ALA A 214 18.55 -7.08 6.59
CA ALA A 214 17.72 -8.07 7.26
C ALA A 214 16.23 -7.81 7.05
N MET A 215 15.46 -8.88 7.10
CA MET A 215 14.02 -8.83 7.32
C MET A 215 13.71 -9.42 8.69
N HIS A 216 12.78 -8.81 9.40
CA HIS A 216 12.39 -9.26 10.73
C HIS A 216 10.89 -9.58 10.77
N SER A 217 10.52 -10.51 11.65
CA SER A 217 9.14 -10.69 12.08
C SER A 217 9.00 -10.23 13.52
N PHE A 218 7.90 -9.54 13.81
CA PHE A 218 7.56 -9.03 15.13
C PHE A 218 6.12 -9.41 15.49
N LYS A 219 5.85 -9.43 16.80
CA LYS A 219 4.50 -9.41 17.37
C LYS A 219 4.37 -8.27 18.36
N ILE A 220 3.16 -7.84 18.64
CA ILE A 220 2.88 -6.94 19.76
C ILE A 220 2.49 -7.82 20.95
N GLU A 221 3.21 -7.68 22.06
CA GLU A 221 2.95 -8.42 23.30
C GLU A 221 3.13 -7.46 24.48
N ALA A 222 2.08 -7.31 25.30
CA ALA A 222 2.05 -6.40 26.44
C ALA A 222 2.49 -4.95 26.11
N GLY A 223 2.00 -4.39 24.99
CA GLY A 223 2.32 -3.03 24.56
C GLY A 223 3.74 -2.87 23.97
N LEU A 224 4.46 -3.98 23.73
CA LEU A 224 5.83 -3.96 23.22
C LEU A 224 5.92 -4.66 21.86
N LEU A 225 6.72 -4.10 20.95
CA LEU A 225 7.08 -4.75 19.69
C LEU A 225 8.22 -5.75 19.93
N GLN A 226 7.88 -7.04 19.97
CA GLN A 226 8.79 -8.14 20.27
C GLN A 226 9.22 -8.87 18.99
N ARG A 227 10.53 -8.99 18.77
CA ARG A 227 11.08 -9.69 17.60
C ARG A 227 10.89 -11.20 17.75
N GLN A 228 10.23 -11.82 16.78
CA GLN A 228 10.01 -13.27 16.73
C GLN A 228 11.15 -13.96 15.96
N ALA A 229 11.50 -13.44 14.79
CA ALA A 229 12.59 -13.96 13.98
C ALA A 229 13.32 -12.84 13.23
N SER A 230 14.49 -13.20 12.74
CA SER A 230 15.31 -12.35 11.87
C SER A 230 15.92 -13.22 10.79
N LEU A 231 15.71 -12.84 9.54
CA LEU A 231 16.44 -13.39 8.40
C LEU A 231 17.40 -12.33 7.91
N ARG A 232 18.69 -12.64 7.94
CA ARG A 232 19.67 -11.86 7.22
C ARG A 232 19.63 -12.23 5.74
N ILE A 233 19.50 -11.23 4.88
CA ILE A 233 19.50 -11.44 3.44
C ILE A 233 20.93 -11.35 2.89
N HIS A 234 21.07 -11.60 1.59
CA HIS A 234 22.39 -11.60 0.94
C HIS A 234 23.12 -10.27 1.19
N PRO A 235 24.43 -10.30 1.50
CA PRO A 235 25.22 -9.08 1.64
C PRO A 235 25.05 -8.16 0.44
N GLN A 236 24.98 -6.85 0.70
CA GLN A 236 24.80 -5.78 -0.29
C GLN A 236 23.46 -5.79 -1.05
N ALA A 237 22.46 -6.55 -0.60
CA ALA A 237 21.12 -6.49 -1.17
C ALA A 237 20.31 -5.29 -0.65
N GLY A 238 20.30 -5.08 0.68
CA GLY A 238 19.61 -3.96 1.33
C GLY A 238 18.10 -3.95 1.08
N PRO A 239 17.31 -4.75 1.83
CA PRO A 239 15.87 -4.81 1.61
C PRO A 239 15.23 -3.48 2.00
N SER A 240 14.35 -2.95 1.15
CA SER A 240 13.82 -1.59 1.28
C SER A 240 12.29 -1.51 1.24
N GLN A 241 11.65 -2.41 0.49
CA GLN A 241 10.22 -2.63 0.50
C GLN A 241 9.97 -4.14 0.53
N ILE A 242 8.90 -4.55 1.19
CA ILE A 242 8.45 -5.94 1.21
C ILE A 242 6.96 -5.99 0.92
N ASP A 243 6.50 -7.14 0.44
CA ASP A 243 5.08 -7.48 0.33
C ASP A 243 4.92 -9.01 0.42
N HIS A 244 3.68 -9.52 0.37
CA HIS A 244 3.39 -10.95 0.51
C HIS A 244 2.40 -11.47 -0.54
N SER A 245 2.34 -12.78 -0.72
CA SER A 245 1.31 -13.44 -1.54
C SER A 245 -0.08 -13.30 -0.89
N SER A 246 -1.13 -13.55 -1.67
CA SER A 246 -2.51 -13.54 -1.16
C SER A 246 -2.76 -14.52 -0.02
N ASP A 247 -2.09 -15.66 -0.02
CA ASP A 247 -2.17 -16.66 1.06
C ASP A 247 -1.12 -16.46 2.17
N GLY A 248 -0.30 -15.41 2.10
CA GLY A 248 0.75 -15.09 3.07
C GLY A 248 1.93 -16.07 3.09
N LYS A 249 1.98 -17.07 2.21
CA LYS A 249 3.06 -18.08 2.24
C LYS A 249 4.37 -17.59 1.64
N TRP A 250 4.33 -16.52 0.86
CA TRP A 250 5.49 -15.97 0.18
C TRP A 250 5.69 -14.51 0.53
N ILE A 251 6.93 -14.13 0.81
CA ILE A 251 7.36 -12.75 1.03
C ILE A 251 8.26 -12.33 -0.13
N TYR A 252 7.95 -11.19 -0.70
CA TYR A 252 8.68 -10.53 -1.77
C TYR A 252 9.47 -9.37 -1.20
N ALA A 253 10.75 -9.28 -1.50
CA ALA A 253 11.59 -8.17 -1.05
C ALA A 253 12.22 -7.45 -2.24
N LEU A 254 12.12 -6.13 -2.24
CA LEU A 254 12.88 -5.24 -3.10
C LEU A 254 14.21 -4.86 -2.43
N ASN A 255 15.30 -5.19 -3.10
CA ASN A 255 16.67 -4.98 -2.63
C ASN A 255 17.25 -3.73 -3.30
N SER A 256 17.10 -2.56 -2.68
CA SER A 256 17.38 -1.29 -3.34
C SER A 256 18.86 -1.00 -3.57
N ILE A 257 19.78 -1.71 -2.90
CA ILE A 257 21.22 -1.49 -3.09
C ILE A 257 21.68 -2.09 -4.41
N ASN A 258 21.20 -3.29 -4.76
CA ASN A 258 21.59 -3.98 -6.00
C ASN A 258 20.48 -4.04 -7.06
N GLY A 259 19.29 -3.49 -6.76
CA GLY A 259 18.15 -3.40 -7.67
C GLY A 259 17.46 -4.74 -7.98
N SER A 260 17.70 -5.78 -7.16
CA SER A 260 17.11 -7.11 -7.34
C SER A 260 15.79 -7.29 -6.60
N LEU A 261 15.05 -8.34 -6.96
CA LEU A 261 13.94 -8.88 -6.17
C LEU A 261 14.34 -10.22 -5.56
N SER A 262 13.88 -10.53 -4.35
CA SER A 262 14.01 -11.86 -3.75
C SER A 262 12.69 -12.41 -3.23
N VAL A 263 12.51 -13.72 -3.35
CA VAL A 263 11.29 -14.46 -2.97
C VAL A 263 11.62 -15.42 -1.84
N HIS A 264 10.88 -15.32 -0.74
CA HIS A 264 11.11 -16.06 0.49
C HIS A 264 9.85 -16.80 0.92
N ALA A 265 9.99 -18.05 1.38
CA ALA A 265 8.88 -18.75 2.01
C ALA A 265 8.66 -18.25 3.44
N TRP A 266 7.40 -18.17 3.87
CA TRP A 266 7.02 -17.88 5.23
C TRP A 266 6.61 -19.15 5.97
N ASN A 267 7.21 -19.39 7.15
CA ASN A 267 6.78 -20.46 8.03
C ASN A 267 5.80 -19.92 9.08
N GLN A 268 4.52 -20.24 8.91
CA GLN A 268 3.45 -19.75 9.79
C GLN A 268 3.57 -20.26 11.24
N VAL A 269 4.17 -21.43 11.47
CA VAL A 269 4.32 -22.02 12.80
C VAL A 269 5.48 -21.37 13.56
N SER A 270 6.67 -21.35 12.96
CA SER A 270 7.86 -20.78 13.60
C SER A 270 7.95 -19.25 13.50
N LYS A 271 7.09 -18.62 12.68
CA LYS A 271 7.10 -17.18 12.38
C LYS A 271 8.43 -16.73 11.77
N GLN A 272 9.05 -17.60 10.98
CA GLN A 272 10.35 -17.37 10.34
C GLN A 272 10.20 -17.15 8.84
N ILE A 273 11.04 -16.26 8.32
CA ILE A 273 11.25 -16.05 6.89
C ILE A 273 12.40 -16.96 6.46
N SER A 274 12.17 -17.80 5.46
CA SER A 274 13.19 -18.69 4.91
C SER A 274 14.18 -17.95 4.02
N ALA A 275 15.37 -18.54 3.82
CA ALA A 275 16.31 -18.08 2.81
C ALA A 275 15.64 -17.95 1.43
N ALA A 276 16.20 -17.09 0.57
CA ALA A 276 15.61 -16.81 -0.73
C ALA A 276 15.51 -18.08 -1.58
N SER A 277 14.29 -18.41 -1.99
CA SER A 277 14.01 -19.48 -2.96
C SER A 277 14.28 -19.02 -4.40
N GLN A 278 14.25 -17.70 -4.63
CA GLN A 278 14.57 -17.07 -5.89
C GLN A 278 15.17 -15.68 -5.63
N VAL A 279 16.20 -15.32 -6.40
CA VAL A 279 16.72 -13.96 -6.52
C VAL A 279 16.71 -13.59 -7.99
N ILE A 280 16.21 -12.41 -8.32
CA ILE A 280 15.95 -11.97 -9.69
C ILE A 280 16.72 -10.68 -9.93
N ALA A 281 17.70 -10.76 -10.80
CA ALA A 281 18.32 -9.59 -11.39
C ALA A 281 17.39 -9.05 -12.48
N LEU A 282 16.84 -7.86 -12.28
CA LEU A 282 16.00 -7.21 -13.28
C LEU A 282 16.86 -6.65 -14.43
N PRO A 283 16.31 -6.53 -15.65
CA PRO A 283 16.95 -5.77 -16.72
C PRO A 283 17.28 -4.36 -16.22
N ARG A 284 18.37 -3.76 -16.70
CA ARG A 284 18.69 -2.38 -16.31
C ARG A 284 17.61 -1.40 -16.79
N PRO A 285 17.22 -0.42 -15.96
CA PRO A 285 17.68 -0.18 -14.59
C PRO A 285 17.07 -1.18 -13.58
N GLY A 286 17.84 -1.59 -12.57
CA GLY A 286 17.30 -2.38 -11.45
C GLY A 286 16.23 -1.60 -10.66
N ALA A 287 15.50 -2.27 -9.77
CA ALA A 287 14.34 -1.67 -9.11
C ALA A 287 14.68 -0.80 -7.88
N THR A 288 13.94 0.30 -7.73
CA THR A 288 13.98 1.23 -6.59
C THR A 288 12.61 1.46 -5.95
N LEU A 289 11.54 1.14 -6.67
CA LEU A 289 10.16 1.16 -6.21
C LEU A 289 9.46 -0.17 -6.54
N MET A 290 8.51 -0.55 -5.71
CA MET A 290 7.67 -1.74 -5.86
C MET A 290 6.22 -1.42 -5.50
N ALA A 291 5.29 -1.94 -6.31
CA ALA A 291 3.86 -1.92 -6.07
C ALA A 291 3.27 -3.30 -6.34
N MET A 292 2.44 -3.80 -5.43
CA MET A 292 1.74 -5.07 -5.55
C MET A 292 0.33 -4.84 -6.06
N HIS A 293 -0.09 -5.63 -7.05
CA HIS A 293 -1.47 -5.59 -7.54
C HIS A 293 -2.44 -6.01 -6.41
N PRO A 294 -3.65 -5.41 -6.28
CA PRO A 294 -4.59 -5.74 -5.20
C PRO A 294 -4.94 -7.23 -5.11
N GLU A 295 -5.10 -7.91 -6.24
CA GLU A 295 -5.32 -9.37 -6.30
C GLU A 295 -4.04 -10.21 -6.10
N ARG A 296 -2.88 -9.57 -5.95
CA ARG A 296 -1.56 -10.19 -5.68
C ARG A 296 -1.15 -11.25 -6.70
N ARG A 297 -1.57 -11.08 -7.96
CA ARG A 297 -1.16 -11.89 -9.12
C ARG A 297 0.05 -11.31 -9.85
N PHE A 298 0.29 -10.02 -9.68
CA PHE A 298 1.37 -9.29 -10.30
C PHE A 298 2.06 -8.37 -9.30
N LEU A 299 3.36 -8.19 -9.50
CA LEU A 299 4.22 -7.26 -8.80
C LEU A 299 4.86 -6.37 -9.86
N VAL A 300 4.79 -5.07 -9.66
CA VAL A 300 5.37 -4.09 -10.58
C VAL A 300 6.46 -3.33 -9.88
N THR A 301 7.59 -3.16 -10.56
CA THR A 301 8.71 -2.38 -10.05
C THR A 301 9.06 -1.24 -11.00
N ALA A 302 9.57 -0.14 -10.46
CA ALA A 302 10.19 0.91 -11.25
C ALA A 302 11.65 1.10 -10.82
N GLY A 303 12.50 1.48 -11.77
CA GLY A 303 13.93 1.62 -11.60
C GLY A 303 14.50 2.83 -12.33
N VAL A 304 15.63 3.34 -11.83
CA VAL A 304 16.44 4.37 -12.48
C VAL A 304 17.92 4.02 -12.37
N ASP A 305 18.64 4.19 -13.46
CA ASP A 305 20.11 4.27 -13.47
C ASP A 305 20.56 5.42 -14.39
N ASP A 306 21.88 5.62 -14.51
CA ASP A 306 22.46 6.74 -15.28
C ASP A 306 22.05 6.76 -16.77
N ARG A 307 21.48 5.67 -17.30
CA ARG A 307 21.21 5.49 -18.72
C ARG A 307 19.75 5.25 -19.04
N ALA A 308 18.97 4.75 -18.09
CA ALA A 308 17.62 4.29 -18.36
C ALA A 308 16.68 4.41 -17.16
N LEU A 309 15.39 4.44 -17.51
CA LEU A 309 14.24 4.46 -16.62
C LEU A 309 13.29 3.38 -17.12
N ALA A 310 12.84 2.48 -16.25
CA ALA A 310 11.94 1.42 -16.66
C ALA A 310 10.94 1.05 -15.58
N ILE A 311 9.81 0.53 -16.04
CA ILE A 311 8.85 -0.20 -15.22
C ILE A 311 8.87 -1.66 -15.69
N HIS A 312 8.97 -2.58 -14.74
CA HIS A 312 8.95 -4.01 -14.98
C HIS A 312 7.69 -4.60 -14.35
N SER A 313 6.92 -5.36 -15.13
CA SER A 313 5.79 -6.14 -14.62
C SER A 313 6.21 -7.59 -14.45
N LEU A 314 5.91 -8.18 -13.30
CA LEU A 314 6.20 -9.58 -12.99
C LEU A 314 4.93 -10.31 -12.58
N SER A 315 4.72 -11.49 -13.13
CA SER A 315 3.65 -12.41 -12.70
C SER A 315 4.10 -13.24 -11.52
N ILE A 316 3.15 -13.63 -10.66
CA ILE A 316 3.36 -14.47 -9.48
C ILE A 316 2.76 -15.85 -9.74
N ASP A 317 3.57 -16.91 -9.67
CA ASP A 317 3.07 -18.28 -9.55
C ASP A 317 2.56 -18.49 -8.12
N HIS A 318 1.23 -18.51 -7.91
CA HIS A 318 0.63 -18.66 -6.59
C HIS A 318 1.02 -19.94 -5.84
N ARG A 319 1.38 -21.02 -6.55
CA ARG A 319 1.75 -22.30 -5.92
C ARG A 319 3.18 -22.27 -5.41
N THR A 320 4.09 -21.68 -6.18
CA THR A 320 5.53 -21.70 -5.89
C THR A 320 6.09 -20.37 -5.38
N GLY A 321 5.28 -19.31 -5.41
CA GLY A 321 5.67 -17.95 -5.09
C GLY A 321 6.58 -17.29 -6.13
N ARG A 322 7.06 -18.03 -7.14
CA ARG A 322 8.09 -17.54 -8.06
C ARG A 322 7.58 -16.37 -8.89
N LEU A 323 8.46 -15.41 -9.14
CA LEU A 323 8.18 -14.31 -10.05
C LEU A 323 8.74 -14.62 -11.43
N ALA A 324 8.00 -14.23 -12.46
CA ALA A 324 8.43 -14.27 -13.85
C ALA A 324 8.22 -12.90 -14.50
N LEU A 325 9.26 -12.36 -15.14
CA LEU A 325 9.18 -11.10 -15.87
C LEU A 325 8.18 -11.25 -17.03
N VAL A 326 7.16 -10.40 -17.05
CA VAL A 326 6.15 -10.33 -18.12
C VAL A 326 6.61 -9.34 -19.17
N GLU A 327 6.97 -8.13 -18.75
CA GLU A 327 7.45 -7.09 -19.65
C GLU A 327 8.36 -6.07 -18.97
N SER A 328 8.96 -5.21 -19.78
CA SER A 328 9.71 -4.05 -19.34
C SER A 328 9.44 -2.87 -20.26
N THR A 329 8.90 -1.79 -19.73
CA THR A 329 8.53 -0.59 -20.48
C THR A 329 9.44 0.57 -20.09
N GLN A 330 10.16 1.13 -21.05
CA GLN A 330 10.98 2.33 -20.81
C GLN A 330 10.10 3.53 -20.44
N GLN A 331 10.58 4.32 -19.48
CA GLN A 331 9.93 5.54 -19.03
C GLN A 331 10.74 6.78 -19.42
N ARG A 332 10.05 7.92 -19.45
CA ARG A 332 10.63 9.22 -19.80
C ARG A 332 11.11 10.01 -18.59
N GLU A 333 10.70 9.59 -17.39
CA GLU A 333 11.01 10.28 -16.14
C GLU A 333 11.20 9.32 -14.98
N ARG A 334 11.95 9.76 -13.98
CA ARG A 334 12.13 9.07 -12.71
C ARG A 334 10.85 9.15 -11.89
N LEU A 335 10.45 8.03 -11.31
CA LEU A 335 9.32 7.99 -10.38
C LEU A 335 9.81 8.07 -8.94
N SER A 336 9.10 8.83 -8.10
CA SER A 336 9.30 8.92 -6.65
C SER A 336 8.33 8.03 -5.87
N ALA A 337 7.16 7.74 -6.44
CA ALA A 337 6.16 6.84 -5.89
C ALA A 337 5.49 6.01 -7.00
N LEU A 338 5.03 4.82 -6.62
CA LEU A 338 4.29 3.91 -7.48
C LEU A 338 3.23 3.19 -6.64
N ALA A 339 1.99 3.15 -7.10
CA ALA A 339 0.92 2.38 -6.46
C ALA A 339 -0.12 1.90 -7.46
N PHE A 340 -0.77 0.79 -7.15
CA PHE A 340 -1.96 0.37 -7.87
C PHE A 340 -3.20 1.12 -7.38
N SER A 341 -4.10 1.41 -8.31
CA SER A 341 -5.50 1.72 -8.00
C SER A 341 -6.16 0.60 -7.19
N PRO A 342 -7.17 0.90 -6.34
CA PRO A 342 -7.82 -0.13 -5.53
C PRO A 342 -8.46 -1.28 -6.31
N ASN A 343 -8.99 -1.03 -7.51
CA ASN A 343 -9.52 -2.08 -8.40
C ASN A 343 -8.43 -2.79 -9.22
N GLY A 344 -7.19 -2.31 -9.21
CA GLY A 344 -6.08 -2.90 -9.94
C GLY A 344 -6.06 -2.61 -11.45
N GLU A 345 -6.97 -1.76 -11.96
CA GLU A 345 -7.09 -1.50 -13.40
C GLU A 345 -6.02 -0.54 -13.94
N TYR A 346 -5.37 0.21 -13.05
CA TYR A 346 -4.26 1.08 -13.42
C TYR A 346 -3.23 1.24 -12.30
N LEU A 347 -2.02 1.60 -12.69
CA LEU A 347 -0.94 2.09 -11.84
C LEU A 347 -0.90 3.61 -11.87
N VAL A 348 -0.58 4.19 -10.72
CA VAL A 348 -0.19 5.60 -10.60
C VAL A 348 1.28 5.69 -10.30
N GLY A 349 2.00 6.41 -11.15
CA GLY A 349 3.37 6.83 -10.92
C GLY A 349 3.42 8.33 -10.62
N VAL A 350 4.35 8.74 -9.78
CA VAL A 350 4.60 10.16 -9.50
C VAL A 350 5.98 10.53 -10.02
N GLY A 351 6.04 11.47 -10.97
CA GLY A 351 7.25 12.00 -11.54
C GLY A 351 8.05 12.79 -10.51
N ALA A 352 9.25 12.32 -10.19
CA ALA A 352 10.07 12.86 -9.12
C ALA A 352 10.58 14.27 -9.42
N ASP A 353 10.86 14.56 -10.70
CA ASP A 353 11.43 15.85 -11.14
C ASP A 353 10.35 16.74 -11.78
N SER A 354 9.41 16.16 -12.53
CA SER A 354 8.36 16.91 -13.23
C SER A 354 7.15 17.24 -12.35
N GLY A 355 6.95 16.49 -11.26
CA GLY A 355 5.72 16.50 -10.47
C GLY A 355 4.51 15.87 -11.17
N GLN A 356 4.64 15.33 -12.39
CA GLN A 356 3.51 14.73 -13.10
C GLN A 356 3.00 13.50 -12.37
N ILE A 357 1.69 13.46 -12.13
CA ILE A 357 1.00 12.24 -11.73
C ILE A 357 0.59 11.54 -13.02
N ILE A 358 1.11 10.34 -13.22
CA ILE A 358 0.90 9.54 -14.43
C ILE A 358 0.01 8.35 -14.11
N ARG A 359 -0.99 8.12 -14.95
CA ARG A 359 -1.80 6.91 -14.98
C ARG A 359 -1.27 6.00 -16.08
N LEU A 360 -1.10 4.72 -15.74
CA LEU A 360 -0.75 3.66 -16.68
C LEU A 360 -1.81 2.57 -16.56
N SER A 361 -2.58 2.33 -17.61
CA SER A 361 -3.55 1.21 -17.61
C SER A 361 -2.83 -0.12 -17.40
N PHE A 362 -3.46 -1.01 -16.65
CA PHE A 362 -2.93 -2.33 -16.32
C PHE A 362 -3.92 -3.41 -16.72
N ASP A 363 -3.51 -4.32 -17.59
CA ASP A 363 -4.29 -5.50 -17.93
C ASP A 363 -4.09 -6.56 -16.84
N SER A 364 -5.09 -6.71 -15.97
CA SER A 364 -5.05 -7.63 -14.83
C SER A 364 -5.07 -9.12 -15.22
N GLN A 365 -5.29 -9.46 -16.49
CA GLN A 365 -5.22 -10.83 -16.99
C GLN A 365 -3.81 -11.16 -17.50
N THR A 366 -3.19 -10.23 -18.23
CA THR A 366 -1.89 -10.48 -18.88
C THR A 366 -0.71 -9.90 -18.11
N GLY A 367 -0.95 -8.96 -17.21
CA GLY A 367 0.07 -8.21 -16.49
C GLY A 367 0.69 -7.08 -17.31
N VAL A 368 0.07 -6.72 -18.44
CA VAL A 368 0.65 -5.77 -19.39
C VAL A 368 0.26 -4.34 -19.06
N ILE A 369 1.22 -3.42 -19.15
CA ILE A 369 1.09 -1.99 -18.89
C ILE A 369 0.88 -1.26 -20.22
N ARG A 370 -0.15 -0.41 -20.30
CA ARG A 370 -0.49 0.35 -21.51
C ARG A 370 -0.89 1.78 -21.16
N ASN A 371 -1.05 2.60 -22.20
CA ASN A 371 -1.71 3.91 -22.15
C ASN A 371 -1.20 4.82 -21.02
N ARG A 372 -0.03 5.43 -21.22
CA ARG A 372 0.47 6.48 -20.31
C ARG A 372 -0.29 7.78 -20.53
N GLN A 373 -0.91 8.28 -19.48
CA GLN A 373 -1.59 9.57 -19.45
C GLN A 373 -1.13 10.39 -18.24
N SER A 374 -0.83 11.67 -18.43
CA SER A 374 -0.69 12.58 -17.29
C SER A 374 -2.08 13.02 -16.85
N ILE A 375 -2.37 12.85 -15.56
CA ILE A 375 -3.72 13.03 -15.00
C ILE A 375 -3.79 14.18 -13.99
N ALA A 376 -2.67 14.58 -13.41
CA ALA A 376 -2.52 15.75 -12.54
C ALA A 376 -1.02 16.11 -12.41
N GLN A 377 -0.72 17.19 -11.67
CA GLN A 377 0.64 17.61 -11.37
C GLN A 377 0.74 18.12 -9.92
N VAL A 378 1.76 17.66 -9.21
CA VAL A 378 2.12 18.07 -7.85
C VAL A 378 3.64 18.10 -7.74
N ASP A 379 4.20 19.29 -7.46
CA ASP A 379 5.65 19.44 -7.34
C ASP A 379 6.20 18.61 -6.18
N SER A 380 7.37 18.00 -6.40
CA SER A 380 8.11 17.20 -5.40
C SER A 380 7.24 16.18 -4.65
N ALA A 381 6.29 15.56 -5.35
CA ALA A 381 5.45 14.53 -4.76
C ALA A 381 6.26 13.27 -4.40
N SER A 382 5.94 12.66 -3.26
CA SER A 382 6.78 11.66 -2.57
C SER A 382 6.06 10.36 -2.25
N CYS A 383 4.73 10.39 -2.09
CA CYS A 383 3.92 9.23 -1.74
C CYS A 383 2.47 9.41 -2.22
N VAL A 384 1.75 8.29 -2.34
CA VAL A 384 0.35 8.23 -2.78
C VAL A 384 -0.44 7.27 -1.91
N ALA A 385 -1.68 7.62 -1.58
CA ALA A 385 -2.67 6.73 -0.97
C ALA A 385 -4.04 6.94 -1.63
N PHE A 386 -4.85 5.89 -1.65
CA PHE A 386 -6.22 5.92 -2.19
C PHE A 386 -7.27 5.78 -1.09
N HIS A 387 -8.47 6.28 -1.37
CA HIS A 387 -9.67 6.02 -0.59
C HIS A 387 -10.87 5.77 -1.51
N SER A 388 -11.42 4.57 -1.41
CA SER A 388 -12.76 4.26 -1.89
C SER A 388 -13.78 4.81 -0.90
N ALA A 389 -14.75 5.58 -1.40
CA ALA A 389 -15.87 6.09 -0.61
C ALA A 389 -16.81 4.97 -0.17
#